data_AF-A0A6A6BQ25-F1
#
_entry.id   AF-A0A6A6BQ25-F1
#
_cell.length_a   1.000
_cell.length_b   1.000
_cell.length_c   1.000
_cell.angle_alpha   90.00
_cell.angle_beta   90.00
_cell.angle_gamma   90.00
#
_symmetry.space_group_name_H-M   'P 1'
#
loop_
_entity.id
_entity.type
_entity.pdbx_description
1 polymer ?
#
loop_
_entity_poly.entity_id
_entity_poly.type
_entity_poly.pdbx_seq_one_letter_code
_entity_poly.pdbx_strand_id
1 'polypeptide(L)'
;MQHYIGEIAVVQHKRDITSKRRAAARRYREEFCQQQPVSATKHNMEQSGLYRLPPEILLLVGANLTGSSTLSLQASSRRFRLIIGASTAREANQRSSKRFLNYLKNDKFARDCASERRLWHNKDLKGCSGCRKEHPTNFFSPEELSKPPEARNCIGRTKVLRACDHKSLTFTEMENITKRMAQNGQRGRPICSAPEHSDRLRERKPWLTRVASEEYWYGITHQYLLFKTLRDQIVAMGPLHNVLARLNIQICPHSLSSVPNLFKLTQPYDNYVLYDKDFEARPGSKHLRSSCETPNCYTFFSLYVDYIHGGKNMVRIFLYVHRAFSISEGANDPTWLEQTLLQ
;
A
#
# COMPACT_ATOMS: atom_id res chain seq x y z
N MET A 1 -22.90 5.58 19.59
CA MET A 1 -23.79 5.03 18.53
C MET A 1 -23.43 5.54 17.13
N GLN A 2 -23.06 6.81 16.94
CA GLN A 2 -22.69 7.37 15.62
C GLN A 2 -21.40 6.77 15.00
N HIS A 3 -20.41 6.34 15.79
CA HIS A 3 -19.17 5.72 15.28
C HIS A 3 -19.39 4.31 14.66
N TYR A 4 -20.39 3.57 15.13
CA TYR A 4 -20.70 2.22 14.63
C TYR A 4 -21.44 2.26 13.27
N ILE A 5 -22.11 3.38 12.98
CA ILE A 5 -22.82 3.60 11.72
C ILE A 5 -21.82 3.83 10.56
N GLY A 6 -20.69 4.48 10.82
CA GLY A 6 -19.65 4.73 9.81
C GLY A 6 -18.95 3.47 9.31
N GLU A 7 -18.62 2.53 10.20
CA GLU A 7 -17.97 1.27 9.80
C GLU A 7 -18.90 0.35 9.01
N ILE A 8 -20.18 0.29 9.38
CA ILE A 8 -21.20 -0.47 8.64
C ILE A 8 -21.40 0.11 7.23
N ALA A 9 -21.43 1.44 7.09
CA ALA A 9 -21.57 2.10 5.80
C ALA A 9 -20.38 1.84 4.86
N VAL A 10 -19.14 1.86 5.38
CA VAL A 10 -17.94 1.55 4.59
C VAL A 10 -17.91 0.08 4.14
N VAL A 11 -18.34 -0.85 5.00
CA VAL A 11 -18.42 -2.28 4.66
C VAL A 11 -19.52 -2.56 3.63
N GLN A 12 -20.70 -1.95 3.77
CA GLN A 12 -21.80 -2.05 2.79
C GLN A 12 -21.42 -1.45 1.44
N HIS A 13 -20.78 -0.28 1.42
CA HIS A 13 -20.31 0.35 0.19
C HIS A 13 -19.28 -0.52 -0.56
N LYS A 14 -18.35 -1.15 0.17
CA LYS A 14 -17.40 -2.12 -0.41
C LYS A 14 -18.10 -3.34 -1.01
N ARG A 15 -19.15 -3.87 -0.35
CA ARG A 15 -19.96 -4.99 -0.84
C ARG A 15 -20.73 -4.65 -2.11
N ASP A 16 -21.32 -3.46 -2.18
CA ASP A 16 -22.05 -3.01 -3.37
C ASP A 16 -21.14 -2.78 -4.58
N ILE A 17 -19.95 -2.18 -4.38
CA ILE A 17 -18.96 -2.03 -5.44
C ILE A 17 -18.51 -3.40 -5.97
N THR A 18 -18.26 -4.36 -5.08
CA THR A 18 -17.86 -5.71 -5.51
C THR A 18 -18.99 -6.46 -6.21
N SER A 19 -20.24 -6.31 -5.77
CA SER A 19 -21.42 -6.88 -6.43
C SER A 19 -21.62 -6.32 -7.84
N LYS A 20 -21.62 -4.98 -7.99
CA LYS A 20 -21.75 -4.31 -9.30
C LYS A 20 -20.61 -4.69 -10.25
N ARG A 21 -19.36 -4.78 -9.76
CA ARG A 21 -18.21 -5.27 -10.55
C ARG A 21 -18.38 -6.72 -11.01
N ARG A 22 -18.90 -7.61 -10.16
CA ARG A 22 -19.19 -9.00 -10.53
C ARG A 22 -20.29 -9.10 -11.58
N ALA A 23 -21.37 -8.32 -11.45
CA ALA A 23 -22.46 -8.27 -12.42
C ALA A 23 -21.98 -7.72 -13.78
N ALA A 24 -21.19 -6.65 -13.79
CA ALA A 24 -20.59 -6.10 -15.01
C ALA A 24 -19.60 -7.06 -15.67
N ALA A 25 -18.74 -7.72 -14.88
CA ALA A 25 -17.82 -8.74 -15.39
C ALA A 25 -18.56 -9.96 -15.96
N ARG A 26 -19.71 -10.32 -15.38
CA ARG A 26 -20.57 -11.39 -15.87
C ARG A 26 -21.24 -11.01 -17.19
N ARG A 27 -21.85 -9.83 -17.30
CA ARG A 27 -22.42 -9.32 -18.57
C ARG A 27 -21.38 -9.21 -19.66
N TYR A 28 -20.21 -8.64 -19.37
CA TYR A 28 -19.10 -8.58 -20.32
C TYR A 28 -18.65 -9.97 -20.78
N ARG A 29 -18.59 -10.96 -19.87
CA ARG A 29 -18.36 -12.37 -20.24
C ARG A 29 -19.48 -12.91 -21.11
N GLU A 30 -20.73 -12.67 -20.78
CA GLU A 30 -21.87 -13.23 -21.52
C GLU A 30 -21.95 -12.64 -22.94
N GLU A 31 -21.70 -11.33 -23.10
CA GLU A 31 -21.79 -10.64 -24.39
C GLU A 31 -20.57 -10.88 -25.30
N PHE A 32 -19.34 -10.82 -24.76
CA PHE A 32 -18.13 -10.99 -25.59
C PHE A 32 -17.66 -12.44 -25.72
N CYS A 33 -17.98 -13.30 -24.74
CA CYS A 33 -17.44 -14.66 -24.69
C CYS A 33 -18.33 -15.71 -25.37
N GLN A 34 -19.47 -15.36 -25.97
CA GLN A 34 -20.29 -16.36 -26.69
C GLN A 34 -19.88 -16.56 -28.15
N GLN A 35 -19.38 -15.51 -28.84
CA GLN A 35 -19.03 -15.61 -30.27
C GLN A 35 -17.51 -15.74 -30.54
N GLN A 36 -16.63 -15.27 -29.64
CA GLN A 36 -15.17 -15.38 -29.79
C GLN A 36 -14.53 -16.76 -29.47
N PRO A 37 -15.06 -17.66 -28.62
CA PRO A 37 -14.31 -18.86 -28.23
C PRO A 37 -14.18 -19.88 -29.35
N VAL A 38 -15.21 -19.99 -30.20
CA VAL A 38 -15.25 -20.99 -31.27
C VAL A 38 -14.25 -20.61 -32.37
N SER A 39 -14.22 -19.32 -32.76
CA SER A 39 -13.25 -18.82 -33.72
C SER A 39 -11.81 -18.90 -33.20
N ALA A 40 -11.58 -18.53 -31.93
CA ALA A 40 -10.25 -18.63 -31.32
C ALA A 40 -9.78 -20.09 -31.17
N THR A 41 -10.68 -21.03 -30.86
CA THR A 41 -10.33 -22.45 -30.76
C THR A 41 -9.97 -23.03 -32.11
N LYS A 42 -10.78 -22.77 -33.15
CA LYS A 42 -10.50 -23.20 -34.52
C LYS A 42 -9.17 -22.62 -35.02
N HIS A 43 -8.98 -21.31 -34.84
CA HIS A 43 -7.73 -20.64 -35.18
C HIS A 43 -6.53 -21.26 -34.46
N ASN A 44 -6.61 -21.50 -33.15
CA ASN A 44 -5.53 -22.13 -32.40
C ASN A 44 -5.24 -23.56 -32.85
N MET A 45 -6.27 -24.34 -33.19
CA MET A 45 -6.10 -25.69 -33.74
C MET A 45 -5.37 -25.67 -35.08
N GLU A 46 -5.62 -24.68 -35.93
CA GLU A 46 -5.01 -24.58 -37.26
C GLU A 46 -3.60 -23.97 -37.20
N GLN A 47 -3.41 -22.93 -36.38
CA GLN A 47 -2.23 -22.06 -36.44
C GLN A 47 -1.24 -22.28 -35.29
N SER A 48 -1.68 -22.79 -34.13
CA SER A 48 -0.80 -22.97 -32.98
C SER A 48 -0.21 -24.39 -32.94
N GLY A 49 1.09 -24.51 -33.20
CA GLY A 49 1.81 -25.78 -33.02
C GLY A 49 1.72 -26.32 -31.59
N LEU A 50 1.84 -25.43 -30.59
CA LEU A 50 1.71 -25.79 -29.17
C LEU A 50 0.30 -26.33 -28.86
N TYR A 51 -0.77 -25.73 -29.40
CA TYR A 51 -2.14 -26.17 -29.12
C TYR A 51 -2.43 -27.59 -29.64
N ARG A 52 -1.83 -27.94 -30.77
CA ARG A 52 -1.96 -29.26 -31.44
C ARG A 52 -1.17 -30.38 -30.77
N LEU A 53 -0.28 -30.09 -29.82
CA LEU A 53 0.50 -31.12 -29.17
C LEU A 53 -0.39 -32.13 -28.42
N PRO A 54 0.03 -33.40 -28.36
CA PRO A 54 -0.61 -34.40 -27.51
C PRO A 54 -0.66 -33.96 -26.05
N PRO A 55 -1.70 -34.35 -25.28
CA PRO A 55 -1.82 -34.00 -23.87
C PRO A 55 -0.58 -34.34 -23.03
N GLU A 56 0.08 -35.46 -23.31
CA GLU A 56 1.27 -35.95 -22.60
C GLU A 56 2.43 -34.94 -22.72
N ILE A 57 2.65 -34.42 -23.92
CA ILE A 57 3.68 -33.40 -24.17
C ILE A 57 3.30 -32.08 -23.49
N LEU A 58 2.02 -31.70 -23.50
CA LEU A 58 1.56 -30.50 -22.81
C LEU A 58 1.72 -30.60 -21.29
N LEU A 59 1.53 -31.80 -20.72
CA LEU A 59 1.78 -32.09 -19.31
C LEU A 59 3.28 -31.99 -19.00
N LEU A 60 4.15 -32.53 -19.85
CA LEU A 60 5.60 -32.40 -19.71
C LEU A 60 6.05 -30.93 -19.78
N VAL A 61 5.50 -30.13 -20.70
CA VAL A 61 5.75 -28.68 -20.75
C VAL A 61 5.29 -28.05 -19.44
N GLY A 62 4.05 -28.31 -19.01
CA GLY A 62 3.48 -27.78 -17.79
C GLY A 62 4.31 -28.07 -16.54
N ALA A 63 4.85 -29.29 -16.43
CA ALA A 63 5.72 -29.72 -15.33
C ALA A 63 7.06 -28.97 -15.26
N ASN A 64 7.51 -28.38 -16.37
CA ASN A 64 8.76 -27.61 -16.45
C ASN A 64 8.54 -26.08 -16.37
N LEU A 65 7.29 -25.62 -16.25
CA LEU A 65 6.97 -24.20 -16.13
C LEU A 65 6.99 -23.72 -14.68
N THR A 66 7.41 -22.46 -14.46
CA THR A 66 7.18 -21.81 -13.16
C THR A 66 5.68 -21.64 -12.91
N GLY A 67 5.24 -21.64 -11.64
CA GLY A 67 3.82 -21.48 -11.32
C GLY A 67 3.16 -20.24 -11.96
N SER A 68 3.87 -19.12 -12.11
CA SER A 68 3.35 -17.95 -12.84
C SER A 68 3.22 -18.17 -14.35
N SER A 69 4.16 -18.90 -14.97
CA SER A 69 4.10 -19.24 -16.39
C SER A 69 3.00 -20.26 -16.68
N THR A 70 2.80 -21.21 -15.77
CA THR A 70 1.67 -22.14 -15.80
C THR A 70 0.35 -21.39 -15.77
N LEU A 71 0.16 -20.45 -14.84
CA LEU A 71 -1.04 -19.61 -14.78
C LEU A 71 -1.25 -18.80 -16.08
N SER A 72 -0.18 -18.24 -16.67
CA SER A 72 -0.26 -17.56 -17.97
C SER A 72 -0.72 -18.49 -19.09
N LEU A 73 -0.16 -19.69 -19.18
CA LEU A 73 -0.53 -20.67 -20.19
C LEU A 73 -1.98 -21.17 -20.01
N GLN A 74 -2.42 -21.36 -18.76
CA GLN A 74 -3.82 -21.69 -18.45
C GLN A 74 -4.79 -20.53 -18.71
N ALA A 75 -4.30 -19.29 -18.68
CA ALA A 75 -5.10 -18.11 -18.99
C ALA A 75 -5.30 -17.92 -20.49
N SER A 76 -4.37 -18.39 -21.33
CA SER A 76 -4.44 -18.23 -22.79
C SER A 76 -5.41 -19.19 -23.49
N SER A 77 -5.72 -20.35 -22.90
CA SER A 77 -6.61 -21.34 -23.51
C SER A 77 -7.34 -22.21 -22.49
N ARG A 78 -8.61 -22.52 -22.78
CA ARG A 78 -9.40 -23.51 -22.02
C ARG A 78 -8.77 -24.91 -22.11
N ARG A 79 -8.19 -25.30 -23.25
CA ARG A 79 -7.52 -26.61 -23.42
C ARG A 79 -6.32 -26.74 -22.49
N PHE A 80 -5.43 -25.74 -22.47
CA PHE A 80 -4.27 -25.74 -21.56
C PHE A 80 -4.69 -25.73 -20.10
N ARG A 81 -5.74 -24.97 -19.75
CA ARG A 81 -6.30 -25.01 -18.39
C ARG A 81 -6.80 -26.38 -17.98
N LEU A 82 -7.51 -27.09 -18.85
CA LEU A 82 -8.05 -28.42 -18.55
C LEU A 82 -6.94 -29.47 -18.43
N ILE A 83 -6.00 -29.48 -19.37
CA ILE A 83 -4.92 -30.47 -19.40
C ILE A 83 -3.92 -30.22 -18.26
N ILE A 84 -3.39 -29.00 -18.15
CA ILE A 84 -2.31 -28.67 -17.20
C ILE A 84 -2.88 -28.42 -15.79
N GLY A 85 -4.07 -27.83 -15.68
CA GLY A 85 -4.67 -27.45 -14.39
C GLY A 85 -5.00 -28.63 -13.49
N ALA A 86 -5.29 -29.80 -14.05
CA ALA A 86 -5.51 -31.03 -13.29
C ALA A 86 -4.26 -31.45 -12.50
N SER A 87 -3.07 -31.21 -13.06
CA SER A 87 -1.79 -31.61 -12.44
C SER A 87 -1.21 -30.55 -11.51
N THR A 88 -1.48 -29.26 -11.76
CA THR A 88 -0.79 -28.15 -11.07
C THR A 88 -1.63 -27.48 -9.96
N ALA A 89 -2.83 -27.99 -9.66
CA ALA A 89 -3.72 -27.39 -8.64
C ALA A 89 -3.07 -27.25 -7.26
N ARG A 90 -2.00 -28.01 -6.98
CA ARG A 90 -1.25 -27.96 -5.72
C ARG A 90 -0.13 -26.92 -5.65
N GLU A 91 0.29 -26.31 -6.76
CA GLU A 91 1.51 -25.47 -6.82
C GLU A 91 1.26 -23.96 -6.98
N ALA A 92 0.00 -23.54 -7.10
CA ALA A 92 -0.36 -22.12 -7.17
C ALA A 92 -0.21 -21.45 -5.79
N ASN A 93 1.03 -21.27 -5.34
CA ASN A 93 1.32 -20.48 -4.15
C ASN A 93 1.01 -18.99 -4.41
N GLN A 94 0.77 -18.25 -3.33
CA GLN A 94 0.43 -16.83 -3.36
C GLN A 94 1.45 -16.00 -4.17
N ARG A 95 2.72 -16.41 -4.17
CA ARG A 95 3.81 -15.74 -4.91
C ARG A 95 3.67 -15.90 -6.42
N SER A 96 3.33 -17.09 -6.91
CA SER A 96 3.06 -17.37 -8.34
C SER A 96 1.86 -16.58 -8.83
N SER A 97 0.78 -16.53 -8.05
CA SER A 97 -0.40 -15.72 -8.36
C SER A 97 -0.06 -14.23 -8.44
N LYS A 98 0.73 -13.70 -7.49
CA LYS A 98 1.18 -12.29 -7.52
C LYS A 98 2.02 -11.97 -8.76
N ARG A 99 2.92 -12.87 -9.16
CA ARG A 99 3.72 -12.73 -10.40
C ARG A 99 2.85 -12.75 -11.64
N PHE A 100 1.91 -13.69 -11.73
CA PHE A 100 0.96 -13.77 -12.85
C PHE A 100 0.11 -12.49 -12.98
N LEU A 101 -0.42 -11.97 -11.87
CA LEU A 101 -1.15 -10.70 -11.88
C LEU A 101 -0.27 -9.54 -12.37
N ASN A 102 1.03 -9.54 -12.04
CA ASN A 102 1.95 -8.53 -12.58
C ASN A 102 2.16 -8.68 -14.09
N TYR A 103 2.18 -9.89 -14.66
CA TYR A 103 2.22 -10.08 -16.11
C TYR A 103 0.97 -9.51 -16.78
N LEU A 104 -0.22 -9.82 -16.25
CA LEU A 104 -1.47 -9.25 -16.78
C LEU A 104 -1.50 -7.72 -16.74
N LYS A 105 -0.95 -7.12 -15.66
CA LYS A 105 -0.80 -5.66 -15.57
C LYS A 105 0.13 -5.11 -16.64
N ASN A 106 1.25 -5.78 -16.91
CA ASN A 106 2.19 -5.37 -17.95
C ASN A 106 1.59 -5.45 -19.35
N ASP A 107 0.88 -6.55 -19.64
CA ASP A 107 0.24 -6.76 -20.95
C ASP A 107 -0.89 -5.76 -21.17
N LYS A 108 -1.67 -5.45 -20.12
CA LYS A 108 -2.66 -4.37 -20.19
C LYS A 108 -1.96 -3.05 -20.48
N PHE A 109 -0.94 -2.69 -19.72
CA PHE A 109 -0.20 -1.44 -19.90
C PHE A 109 0.41 -1.32 -21.30
N ALA A 110 1.03 -2.38 -21.83
CA ALA A 110 1.59 -2.39 -23.18
C ALA A 110 0.52 -2.15 -24.26
N ARG A 111 -0.68 -2.72 -24.08
CA ARG A 111 -1.83 -2.43 -24.97
C ARG A 111 -2.29 -0.98 -24.84
N ASP A 112 -2.42 -0.47 -23.62
CA ASP A 112 -2.77 0.93 -23.36
C ASP A 112 -1.77 1.87 -24.06
N CYS A 113 -0.46 1.62 -23.95
CA CYS A 113 0.59 2.37 -24.66
C CYS A 113 0.49 2.28 -26.18
N ALA A 114 0.23 1.10 -26.73
CA ALA A 114 0.06 0.90 -28.16
C ALA A 114 -1.17 1.65 -28.70
N SER A 115 -2.27 1.66 -27.94
CA SER A 115 -3.48 2.41 -28.28
C SER A 115 -3.28 3.92 -28.18
N GLU A 116 -2.53 4.41 -27.18
CA GLU A 116 -2.15 5.83 -27.07
C GLU A 116 -1.40 6.29 -28.33
N ARG A 117 -0.42 5.51 -28.81
CA ARG A 117 0.32 5.80 -30.06
C ARG A 117 -0.58 5.87 -31.29
N ARG A 118 -1.58 5.00 -31.37
CA ARG A 118 -2.52 4.95 -32.50
C ARG A 118 -3.59 6.04 -32.44
N LEU A 119 -3.59 6.86 -31.38
CA LEU A 119 -4.61 7.87 -31.10
C LEU A 119 -6.02 7.26 -31.01
N TRP A 120 -6.12 5.99 -30.61
CA TRP A 120 -7.38 5.25 -30.48
C TRP A 120 -8.06 5.42 -29.11
N HIS A 121 -7.42 6.13 -28.18
CA HIS A 121 -7.89 6.31 -26.81
C HIS A 121 -8.15 7.78 -26.46
N ASN A 122 -8.80 7.96 -25.31
CA ASN A 122 -9.07 9.26 -24.72
C ASN A 122 -7.76 10.08 -24.67
N LYS A 123 -7.73 11.20 -25.37
CA LYS A 123 -6.55 12.09 -25.44
C LYS A 123 -6.12 12.61 -24.07
N ASP A 124 -7.04 12.57 -23.09
CA ASP A 124 -6.83 13.02 -21.72
C ASP A 124 -6.12 11.99 -20.85
N LEU A 125 -6.00 10.74 -21.29
CA LEU A 125 -5.31 9.69 -20.56
C LEU A 125 -3.95 9.37 -21.19
N LYS A 126 -2.97 9.15 -20.33
CA LYS A 126 -1.57 8.92 -20.68
C LYS A 126 -1.00 7.77 -19.86
N GLY A 127 -0.25 6.89 -20.50
CA GLY A 127 0.44 5.78 -19.83
C GLY A 127 1.55 6.28 -18.90
N CYS A 128 1.66 5.66 -17.71
CA CYS A 128 2.80 5.80 -16.82
C CYS A 128 3.50 4.45 -16.63
N SER A 129 4.78 4.40 -17.02
CA SER A 129 5.64 3.21 -16.92
C SER A 129 5.88 2.75 -15.48
N GLY A 130 6.10 3.68 -14.56
CA GLY A 130 6.31 3.36 -13.15
C GLY A 130 5.05 2.85 -12.43
N CYS A 131 3.86 3.35 -12.80
CA CYS A 131 2.60 2.86 -12.23
C CYS A 131 2.00 1.67 -13.00
N ARG A 132 2.42 1.47 -14.26
CA ARG A 132 1.87 0.51 -15.22
C ARG A 132 0.35 0.64 -15.40
N LYS A 133 -0.12 1.89 -15.52
CA LYS A 133 -1.51 2.25 -15.79
C LYS A 133 -1.62 3.63 -16.43
N GLU A 134 -2.81 3.97 -16.90
CA GLU A 134 -3.13 5.28 -17.45
C GLU A 134 -3.49 6.29 -16.35
N HIS A 135 -3.20 7.56 -16.60
CA HIS A 135 -3.55 8.68 -15.74
C HIS A 135 -3.96 9.90 -16.56
N PRO A 136 -4.70 10.85 -15.97
CA PRO A 136 -4.99 12.12 -16.64
C PRO A 136 -3.72 12.89 -17.01
N THR A 137 -3.74 13.60 -18.14
CA THR A 137 -2.58 14.33 -18.69
C THR A 137 -1.95 15.31 -17.69
N ASN A 138 -2.73 15.94 -16.81
CA ASN A 138 -2.23 16.86 -15.79
C ASN A 138 -1.41 16.17 -14.66
N PHE A 139 -1.32 14.84 -14.64
CA PHE A 139 -0.44 14.10 -13.74
C PHE A 139 0.96 13.88 -14.31
N PHE A 140 1.29 14.52 -15.43
CA PHE A 140 2.60 14.43 -16.08
C PHE A 140 3.17 15.82 -16.28
N SER A 141 4.48 15.96 -16.10
CA SER A 141 5.16 17.20 -16.47
C SER A 141 5.27 17.30 -18.00
N PRO A 142 5.46 18.51 -18.56
CA PRO A 142 5.68 18.68 -19.99
C PRO A 142 6.85 17.83 -20.53
N GLU A 143 7.92 17.72 -19.75
CA GLU A 143 9.11 16.92 -20.09
C GLU A 143 8.75 15.43 -20.16
N GLU A 144 7.94 14.93 -19.23
CA GLU A 144 7.47 13.54 -19.24
C GLU A 144 6.49 13.29 -20.40
N LEU A 145 5.62 14.25 -20.73
CA LEU A 145 4.71 14.15 -21.88
C LEU A 145 5.46 14.07 -23.22
N SER A 146 6.65 14.66 -23.33
CA SER A 146 7.48 14.54 -24.54
C SER A 146 8.06 13.13 -24.76
N LYS A 147 8.10 12.29 -23.72
CA LYS A 147 8.62 10.91 -23.78
C LYS A 147 7.57 9.95 -24.35
N PRO A 148 7.99 8.81 -24.92
CA PRO A 148 7.06 7.74 -25.29
C PRO A 148 6.36 7.14 -24.06
N PRO A 149 5.15 6.58 -24.21
CA PRO A 149 4.34 6.06 -23.09
C PRO A 149 5.06 5.04 -22.20
N GLU A 150 5.95 4.22 -22.76
CA GLU A 150 6.72 3.20 -22.04
C GLU A 150 7.85 3.75 -21.17
N ALA A 151 8.31 4.97 -21.45
CA ALA A 151 9.40 5.62 -20.71
C ALA A 151 8.88 6.72 -19.77
N ARG A 152 7.63 7.15 -19.96
CA ARG A 152 7.01 8.23 -19.20
C ARG A 152 6.75 7.84 -17.75
N ASN A 153 7.02 8.74 -16.84
CA ASN A 153 6.64 8.67 -15.44
C ASN A 153 5.71 9.82 -15.09
N CYS A 154 4.73 9.52 -14.25
CA CYS A 154 3.89 10.56 -13.70
C CYS A 154 4.63 11.40 -12.65
N ILE A 155 4.11 12.60 -12.36
CA ILE A 155 4.61 13.51 -11.33
C ILE A 155 4.78 12.78 -10.00
N GLY A 156 3.83 11.90 -9.66
CA GLY A 156 3.94 11.06 -8.49
C GLY A 156 5.22 10.23 -8.42
N ARG A 157 5.61 9.61 -9.54
CA ARG A 157 6.80 8.75 -9.61
C ARG A 157 8.10 9.55 -9.59
N THR A 158 8.08 10.78 -10.11
CA THR A 158 9.26 11.65 -10.16
C THR A 158 9.44 12.46 -8.88
N LYS A 159 8.35 12.70 -8.12
CA LYS A 159 8.43 13.40 -6.83
C LYS A 159 9.21 12.62 -5.80
N VAL A 160 9.90 13.40 -4.95
CA VAL A 160 10.70 12.90 -3.85
C VAL A 160 9.91 13.11 -2.56
N LEU A 161 9.80 12.06 -1.77
CA LEU A 161 9.22 12.08 -0.43
C LEU A 161 10.32 12.41 0.58
N ARG A 162 10.21 13.55 1.25
CA ARG A 162 11.13 13.90 2.34
C ARG A 162 10.78 13.08 3.58
N ALA A 163 11.57 12.04 3.84
CA ALA A 163 11.35 11.13 4.96
C ALA A 163 11.79 11.75 6.29
N CYS A 164 12.87 12.53 6.27
CA CYS A 164 13.35 13.39 7.35
C CYS A 164 14.22 14.52 6.75
N ASP A 165 14.80 15.37 7.60
CA ASP A 165 15.67 16.46 7.15
C ASP A 165 16.90 15.98 6.38
N HIS A 166 17.38 14.77 6.67
CA HIS A 166 18.62 14.23 6.11
C HIS A 166 18.38 13.26 4.94
N LYS A 167 17.16 12.74 4.80
CA LYS A 167 16.86 11.72 3.80
C LYS A 167 15.54 12.00 3.09
N SER A 168 15.67 12.11 1.78
CA SER A 168 14.56 12.11 0.84
C SER A 168 14.59 10.82 0.03
N LEU A 169 13.42 10.35 -0.37
CA LEU A 169 13.22 9.08 -1.06
C LEU A 169 12.35 9.27 -2.28
N THR A 170 12.84 8.87 -3.44
CA THR A 170 11.99 8.61 -4.60
C THR A 170 11.09 7.40 -4.35
N PHE A 171 10.00 7.28 -5.10
CA PHE A 171 9.15 6.09 -5.01
C PHE A 171 9.95 4.81 -5.30
N THR A 172 10.86 4.84 -6.28
CA THR A 172 11.72 3.69 -6.63
C THR A 172 12.65 3.29 -5.49
N GLU A 173 13.23 4.25 -4.77
CA GLU A 173 14.03 3.96 -3.57
C GLU A 173 13.18 3.31 -2.47
N MET A 174 11.95 3.77 -2.24
CA MET A 174 11.04 3.13 -1.29
C MET A 174 10.69 1.69 -1.66
N GLU A 175 10.44 1.42 -2.95
CA GLU A 175 10.18 0.07 -3.45
C GLU A 175 11.38 -0.84 -3.18
N ASN A 176 12.59 -0.33 -3.40
CA ASN A 176 13.83 -1.08 -3.18
C ASN A 176 14.07 -1.36 -1.69
N ILE A 177 13.83 -0.36 -0.82
CA ILE A 177 13.91 -0.54 0.65
C ILE A 177 12.93 -1.61 1.09
N THR A 178 11.69 -1.54 0.62
CA THR A 178 10.64 -2.52 0.91
C THR A 178 11.02 -3.93 0.47
N LYS A 179 11.53 -4.08 -0.76
CA LYS A 179 11.97 -5.38 -1.30
C LYS A 179 13.10 -5.98 -0.45
N ARG A 180 14.09 -5.17 -0.06
CA ARG A 180 15.20 -5.61 0.81
C ARG A 180 14.70 -6.02 2.20
N MET A 181 13.78 -5.27 2.79
CA MET A 181 13.15 -5.61 4.07
C MET A 181 12.41 -6.95 4.00
N ALA A 182 11.65 -7.18 2.93
CA ALA A 182 10.95 -8.44 2.70
C ALA A 182 11.91 -9.63 2.51
N GLN A 183 13.04 -9.43 1.82
CA GLN A 183 14.07 -10.46 1.61
C GLN A 183 14.81 -10.83 2.90
N ASN A 184 15.10 -9.84 3.74
CA ASN A 184 15.88 -10.05 4.96
C ASN A 184 15.03 -10.46 6.18
N GLY A 185 13.70 -10.59 6.01
CA GLY A 185 12.78 -10.80 7.13
C GLY A 185 12.76 -9.67 8.17
N GLN A 186 13.37 -8.52 7.86
CA GLN A 186 13.54 -7.42 8.79
C GLN A 186 12.39 -6.44 8.65
N ARG A 187 11.52 -6.40 9.66
CA ARG A 187 10.48 -5.38 9.77
C ARG A 187 11.04 -4.15 10.49
N GLY A 188 11.05 -3.01 9.80
CA GLY A 188 11.14 -1.71 10.49
C GLY A 188 12.54 -1.19 10.81
N ARG A 189 13.52 -1.41 9.93
CA ARG A 189 14.80 -0.68 10.00
C ARG A 189 14.60 0.81 9.76
N PRO A 190 15.39 1.69 10.42
CA PRO A 190 15.40 3.11 10.12
C PRO A 190 15.83 3.35 8.69
N ILE A 191 15.11 4.23 7.99
CA ILE A 191 15.46 4.71 6.65
C ILE A 191 16.73 5.60 6.66
N CYS A 192 16.96 6.30 7.77
CA CYS A 192 18.07 7.23 7.93
C CYS A 192 18.91 6.87 9.16
N SER A 193 20.23 6.88 9.02
CA SER A 193 21.19 6.55 10.07
C SER A 193 21.89 7.79 10.65
N ALA A 194 21.38 9.00 10.39
CA ALA A 194 21.96 10.20 10.94
C ALA A 194 21.98 10.14 12.48
N PRO A 195 23.04 10.63 13.16
CA PRO A 195 23.19 10.52 14.61
C PRO A 195 21.99 11.06 15.40
N GLU A 196 21.30 12.06 14.86
CA GLU A 196 20.10 12.66 15.47
C GLU A 196 18.90 11.70 15.56
N HIS A 197 18.91 10.61 14.78
CA HIS A 197 17.93 9.52 14.89
C HIS A 197 18.38 8.44 15.88
N SER A 198 19.69 8.31 16.14
CA SER A 198 20.25 7.35 17.09
C SER A 198 20.16 7.84 18.54
N ASP A 199 20.12 9.16 18.74
CA ASP A 199 20.03 9.79 20.04
C ASP A 199 18.62 9.65 20.62
N ARG A 200 18.42 8.58 21.41
CA ARG A 200 17.16 8.24 22.11
C ARG A 200 16.68 9.33 23.08
N LEU A 201 17.41 10.43 23.23
CA LEU A 201 17.13 11.49 24.19
C LEU A 201 16.51 12.75 23.56
N ARG A 202 16.46 12.90 22.23
CA ARG A 202 15.96 14.14 21.61
C ARG A 202 14.46 14.11 21.31
N GLU A 203 13.72 14.98 21.99
CA GLU A 203 12.24 15.08 22.00
C GLU A 203 11.62 15.61 20.69
N ARG A 204 12.41 16.00 19.67
CA ARG A 204 11.88 16.79 18.53
C ARG A 204 12.07 16.21 17.13
N LYS A 205 12.79 15.10 16.98
CA LYS A 205 13.05 14.50 15.65
C LYS A 205 12.43 13.11 15.58
N PRO A 206 11.89 12.69 14.42
CA PRO A 206 11.35 11.37 14.28
C PRO A 206 12.46 10.34 14.53
N TRP A 207 12.27 9.52 15.57
CA TRP A 207 13.21 8.52 16.04
C TRP A 207 13.37 7.37 15.04
N LEU A 208 12.29 7.03 14.33
CA LEU A 208 12.30 5.89 13.44
C LEU A 208 11.34 6.11 12.28
N THR A 209 11.90 6.29 11.08
CA THR A 209 11.15 6.23 9.84
C THR A 209 11.11 4.80 9.33
N ARG A 210 9.96 4.12 9.44
CA ARG A 210 9.77 2.75 8.89
C ARG A 210 9.01 2.81 7.58
N VAL A 211 9.49 2.07 6.57
CA VAL A 211 8.65 1.65 5.44
C VAL A 211 8.06 0.29 5.78
N ALA A 212 6.74 0.20 5.82
CA ALA A 212 6.05 -1.08 5.84
C ALA A 212 5.42 -1.32 4.48
N SER A 213 5.42 -2.59 4.05
CA SER A 213 4.58 -3.05 2.96
C SER A 213 3.82 -4.28 3.43
N GLU A 214 2.61 -4.05 3.89
CA GLU A 214 1.66 -5.15 4.08
C GLU A 214 0.82 -5.24 2.82
N GLU A 215 1.18 -6.20 1.98
CA GLU A 215 0.59 -6.64 0.71
C GLU A 215 0.29 -5.57 -0.36
N TYR A 216 -0.02 -4.32 -0.02
CA TYR A 216 -0.46 -3.27 -0.93
C TYR A 216 -0.16 -1.83 -0.51
N TRP A 217 0.33 -1.50 0.68
CA TRP A 217 0.55 -0.08 1.02
C TRP A 217 2.02 0.26 1.27
N TYR A 218 2.41 1.50 0.96
CA TYR A 218 3.67 2.09 1.44
C TYR A 218 3.30 3.08 2.52
N GLY A 219 4.05 3.15 3.61
CA GLY A 219 3.83 4.19 4.59
C GLY A 219 5.10 4.55 5.30
N ILE A 220 5.15 5.79 5.79
CA ILE A 220 6.18 6.26 6.69
C ILE A 220 5.56 6.35 8.07
N THR A 221 6.10 5.59 9.01
CA THR A 221 5.87 5.84 10.43
C THR A 221 6.94 6.78 10.93
N HIS A 222 6.59 7.88 11.56
CA HIS A 222 7.47 8.69 12.41
C HIS A 222 7.16 8.41 13.88
N GLN A 223 8.17 8.46 14.74
CA GLN A 223 8.02 8.21 16.17
C GLN A 223 8.62 9.38 16.94
N TYR A 224 7.85 9.99 17.84
CA TYR A 224 8.28 11.14 18.64
C TYR A 224 8.20 10.78 20.11
N LEU A 225 9.31 10.89 20.84
CA LEU A 225 9.31 10.74 22.29
C LEU A 225 8.65 11.97 22.91
N LEU A 226 7.55 11.78 23.62
CA LEU A 226 6.84 12.87 24.28
C LEU A 226 7.46 13.17 25.64
N PHE A 227 7.58 12.15 26.50
CA PHE A 227 8.25 12.24 27.80
C PHE A 227 8.50 10.86 28.41
N LYS A 228 9.27 10.84 29.50
CA LYS A 228 9.53 9.68 30.34
C LYS A 228 8.79 9.85 31.66
N THR A 229 8.20 8.79 32.16
CA THR A 229 7.42 8.81 33.42
C THR A 229 7.60 7.49 34.16
N LEU A 230 7.21 7.45 35.44
CA LEU A 230 7.13 6.19 36.17
C LEU A 230 5.96 5.35 35.65
N ARG A 231 6.10 4.02 35.67
CA ARG A 231 5.12 3.04 35.16
C ARG A 231 3.76 3.21 35.82
N ASP A 232 3.76 3.49 37.12
CA ASP A 232 2.54 3.60 37.92
C ASP A 232 1.98 5.03 37.96
N GLN A 233 2.65 5.97 37.28
CA GLN A 233 2.21 7.36 37.24
C GLN A 233 1.12 7.55 36.17
N ILE A 234 -0.04 8.02 36.61
CA ILE A 234 -1.14 8.40 35.73
C ILE A 234 -0.71 9.63 34.94
N VAL A 235 -0.87 9.55 33.62
CA VAL A 235 -0.59 10.66 32.72
C VAL A 235 -1.90 11.35 32.39
N ALA A 236 -2.12 12.49 33.05
CA ALA A 236 -3.25 13.35 32.73
C ALA A 236 -3.15 13.87 31.29
N MET A 237 -4.30 14.11 30.65
CA MET A 237 -4.36 14.64 29.28
C MET A 237 -3.80 16.06 29.17
N GLY A 238 -3.88 16.87 30.23
CA GLY A 238 -3.34 18.24 30.25
C GLY A 238 -1.84 18.30 29.95
N PRO A 239 -0.97 17.63 30.71
CA PRO A 239 0.46 17.51 30.40
C PRO A 239 0.74 16.99 28.98
N LEU A 240 -0.01 15.98 28.52
CA LEU A 240 0.12 15.45 27.17
C LEU A 240 -0.20 16.50 26.10
N HIS A 241 -1.31 17.22 26.23
CA HIS A 241 -1.69 18.31 25.32
C HIS A 241 -0.64 19.43 25.33
N ASN A 242 -0.13 19.80 26.51
CA ASN A 242 0.94 20.80 26.61
C ASN A 242 2.20 20.37 25.87
N VAL A 243 2.60 19.10 25.98
CA VAL A 243 3.76 18.56 25.25
C VAL A 243 3.49 18.55 23.75
N LEU A 244 2.34 18.06 23.30
CA LEU A 244 1.97 18.02 21.88
C LEU A 244 1.86 19.44 21.27
N ALA A 245 1.33 20.40 22.02
CA ALA A 245 1.26 21.80 21.64
C ALA A 245 2.66 22.43 21.53
N ARG A 246 3.55 22.14 22.50
CA ARG A 246 4.94 22.62 22.48
C ARG A 246 5.76 22.02 21.35
N LEU A 247 5.52 20.75 21.00
CA LEU A 247 6.19 20.10 19.88
C LEU A 247 5.74 20.68 18.54
N ASN A 248 4.46 21.05 18.41
CA ASN A 248 3.85 21.66 17.24
C ASN A 248 4.27 20.99 15.90
N ILE A 249 4.27 19.65 15.89
CA ILE A 249 4.72 18.85 14.75
C ILE A 249 3.59 18.79 13.72
N GLN A 250 3.93 18.98 12.45
CA GLN A 250 3.04 18.66 11.34
C GLN A 250 2.83 17.15 11.26
N ILE A 251 1.67 16.66 11.69
CA ILE A 251 1.33 15.22 11.67
C ILE A 251 1.03 14.79 10.24
N CYS A 252 0.22 15.57 9.53
CA CYS A 252 -0.06 15.47 8.10
C CYS A 252 -0.26 16.89 7.53
N PRO A 253 -0.40 17.09 6.21
CA PRO A 253 -0.68 18.42 5.64
C PRO A 253 -1.89 19.15 6.24
N HIS A 254 -2.82 18.42 6.86
CA HIS A 254 -4.08 18.94 7.38
C HIS A 254 -4.12 19.12 8.90
N SER A 255 -3.12 18.65 9.65
CA SER A 255 -3.18 18.62 11.11
C SER A 255 -1.82 18.79 11.77
N LEU A 256 -1.78 19.64 12.79
CA LEU A 256 -0.67 19.84 13.70
C LEU A 256 -0.90 19.07 15.00
N SER A 257 0.16 18.69 15.69
CA SER A 257 0.06 18.07 17.02
C SER A 257 -0.54 19.00 18.07
N SER A 258 -0.52 20.31 17.83
CA SER A 258 -1.10 21.35 18.69
C SER A 258 -2.62 21.49 18.57
N VAL A 259 -3.26 20.81 17.61
CA VAL A 259 -4.71 20.87 17.43
C VAL A 259 -5.40 20.37 18.70
N PRO A 260 -6.29 21.17 19.32
CA PRO A 260 -7.08 20.72 20.46
C PRO A 260 -7.87 19.47 20.11
N ASN A 261 -7.95 18.50 21.01
CA ASN A 261 -8.67 17.24 20.80
C ASN A 261 -8.14 16.42 19.61
N LEU A 262 -6.84 16.52 19.31
CA LEU A 262 -6.15 15.67 18.34
C LEU A 262 -6.53 14.19 18.53
N PHE A 263 -6.64 13.76 19.78
CA PHE A 263 -7.28 12.51 20.16
C PHE A 263 -8.72 12.79 20.58
N LYS A 264 -9.68 12.50 19.69
CA LYS A 264 -11.11 12.55 20.02
C LYS A 264 -11.45 11.43 20.98
N LEU A 265 -11.36 11.73 22.27
CA LEU A 265 -11.82 10.84 23.32
C LEU A 265 -13.34 10.87 23.33
N THR A 266 -13.95 9.86 22.71
CA THR A 266 -15.41 9.71 22.64
C THR A 266 -16.03 9.29 23.97
N GLN A 267 -15.22 9.09 25.02
CA GLN A 267 -15.68 8.87 26.39
C GLN A 267 -14.95 9.80 27.35
N PRO A 268 -15.66 10.41 28.33
CA PRO A 268 -15.10 11.27 29.36
C PRO A 268 -14.34 10.39 30.36
N TYR A 269 -13.08 10.09 30.06
CA TYR A 269 -12.17 9.54 31.05
C TYR A 269 -11.05 10.55 31.23
N ASP A 270 -11.13 11.31 32.32
CA ASP A 270 -10.13 12.32 32.69
C ASP A 270 -8.76 11.70 33.04
N ASN A 271 -8.69 10.37 33.18
CA ASN A 271 -7.49 9.64 33.53
C ASN A 271 -7.28 8.45 32.59
N TYR A 272 -6.50 8.64 31.52
CA TYR A 272 -5.90 7.49 30.84
C TYR A 272 -4.81 6.94 31.76
N VAL A 273 -5.14 5.89 32.49
CA VAL A 273 -4.08 5.06 33.05
C VAL A 273 -3.65 4.13 31.93
N LEU A 274 -2.44 4.36 31.42
CA LEU A 274 -1.75 3.46 30.51
C LEU A 274 -1.29 2.24 31.33
N TYR A 275 -2.23 1.48 31.88
CA TYR A 275 -1.94 0.29 32.66
C TYR A 275 -1.51 -0.85 31.76
N ASP A 276 -0.35 -1.38 32.15
CA ASP A 276 0.29 -2.61 31.76
C ASP A 276 -0.22 -3.76 32.63
N LYS A 277 -1.09 -4.63 32.14
CA LYS A 277 -1.08 -6.06 32.49
C LYS A 277 -1.56 -6.86 31.29
N ASP A 278 -0.70 -7.76 30.83
CA ASP A 278 -0.91 -8.81 29.82
C ASP A 278 -0.67 -8.39 28.36
N PHE A 279 0.59 -8.04 28.06
CA PHE A 279 1.14 -8.02 26.70
C PHE A 279 1.44 -9.44 26.16
N GLU A 280 0.60 -10.42 26.49
CA GLU A 280 0.44 -11.64 25.70
C GLU A 280 -0.86 -11.49 24.91
N ALA A 281 -0.79 -10.88 23.73
CA ALA A 281 -1.73 -11.07 22.61
C ALA A 281 -3.24 -11.23 22.95
N ARG A 282 -3.79 -10.56 23.97
CA ARG A 282 -5.23 -10.52 24.20
C ARG A 282 -5.86 -9.42 23.34
N PRO A 283 -7.03 -9.65 22.73
CA PRO A 283 -7.79 -8.61 22.07
C PRO A 283 -8.13 -7.52 23.10
N GLY A 284 -7.45 -6.36 23.02
CA GLY A 284 -7.74 -5.24 23.93
C GLY A 284 -6.61 -4.28 24.31
N SER A 285 -5.40 -4.34 23.74
CA SER A 285 -4.39 -3.30 23.97
C SER A 285 -4.95 -1.93 23.56
N LYS A 286 -5.19 -1.06 24.56
CA LYS A 286 -5.83 0.25 24.36
C LYS A 286 -4.82 1.22 23.76
N HIS A 287 -4.63 1.14 22.46
CA HIS A 287 -3.96 2.19 21.71
C HIS A 287 -4.90 3.38 21.63
N LEU A 288 -4.48 4.53 22.17
CA LEU A 288 -5.15 5.76 21.84
C LEU A 288 -4.79 6.09 20.40
N ARG A 289 -5.67 5.71 19.47
CA ARG A 289 -5.49 5.89 18.03
C ARG A 289 -6.52 6.90 17.53
N SER A 290 -6.06 7.80 16.67
CA SER A 290 -6.90 8.72 15.94
C SER A 290 -6.37 8.83 14.50
N SER A 291 -7.14 9.47 13.63
CA SER A 291 -6.81 9.66 12.22
C SER A 291 -7.20 11.05 11.76
N CYS A 292 -6.54 11.50 10.71
CA CYS A 292 -6.96 12.70 10.01
C CYS A 292 -8.37 12.50 9.43
N GLU A 293 -9.26 13.48 9.62
CA GLU A 293 -10.64 13.42 9.14
C GLU A 293 -10.81 13.98 7.71
N THR A 294 -9.77 14.61 7.18
CA THR A 294 -9.78 15.12 5.81
C THR A 294 -9.94 13.94 4.83
N PRO A 295 -10.90 14.01 3.89
CA PRO A 295 -11.09 12.97 2.89
C PRO A 295 -9.78 12.60 2.17
N ASN A 296 -9.55 11.31 1.96
CA ASN A 296 -8.34 10.76 1.32
C ASN A 296 -7.02 10.95 2.09
N CYS A 297 -7.04 11.49 3.31
CA CYS A 297 -5.86 11.51 4.16
C CYS A 297 -5.76 10.23 5.00
N TYR A 298 -4.92 9.28 4.58
CA TYR A 298 -4.68 8.03 5.33
C TYR A 298 -3.61 8.18 6.42
N THR A 299 -3.51 9.36 7.04
CA THR A 299 -2.63 9.55 8.20
C THR A 299 -3.37 9.12 9.46
N PHE A 300 -2.79 8.17 10.19
CA PHE A 300 -3.23 7.82 11.53
C PHE A 300 -2.10 8.05 12.51
N PHE A 301 -2.47 8.34 13.75
CA PHE A 301 -1.48 8.56 14.79
C PHE A 301 -1.97 7.91 16.08
N SER A 302 -1.02 7.45 16.87
CA SER A 302 -1.30 6.69 18.08
C SER A 302 -0.28 6.98 19.17
N LEU A 303 -0.72 6.92 20.42
CA LEU A 303 0.21 6.90 21.54
C LEU A 303 0.63 5.46 21.84
N TYR A 304 1.91 5.31 22.16
CA TYR A 304 2.52 4.05 22.51
C TYR A 304 3.37 4.19 23.75
N VAL A 305 3.35 3.19 24.62
CA VAL A 305 4.17 3.13 25.83
C VAL A 305 5.22 2.05 25.66
N ASP A 306 6.48 2.43 25.84
CA ASP A 306 7.64 1.55 25.73
C ASP A 306 8.34 1.43 27.08
N TYR A 307 8.68 0.21 27.49
CA TYR A 307 9.32 -0.08 28.77
C TYR A 307 10.83 0.01 28.64
N ILE A 308 11.47 0.73 29.57
CA ILE A 308 12.92 0.81 29.58
C ILE A 308 13.47 -0.46 30.23
N HIS A 309 13.96 -1.41 29.43
CA HIS A 309 14.66 -2.59 29.95
C HIS A 309 15.81 -2.19 30.89
N GLY A 310 15.78 -2.70 32.13
CA GLY A 310 16.77 -2.40 33.18
C GLY A 310 16.57 -1.07 33.90
N GLY A 311 15.63 -0.22 33.47
CA GLY A 311 15.26 1.00 34.19
C GLY A 311 14.20 0.71 35.25
N LYS A 312 14.50 0.96 36.52
CA LYS A 312 13.55 0.83 37.65
C LYS A 312 12.25 1.58 37.32
N ASN A 313 11.18 0.85 37.01
CA ASN A 313 9.81 1.34 36.80
C ASN A 313 9.65 2.57 35.88
N MET A 314 10.51 2.78 34.88
CA MET A 314 10.34 3.89 33.93
C MET A 314 9.75 3.43 32.60
N VAL A 315 8.83 4.23 32.08
CA VAL A 315 8.23 4.08 30.76
C VAL A 315 8.47 5.32 29.90
N ARG A 316 8.50 5.13 28.59
CA ARG A 316 8.55 6.18 27.58
C ARG A 316 7.22 6.27 26.87
N ILE A 317 6.70 7.47 26.70
CA ILE A 317 5.49 7.69 25.91
C ILE A 317 5.88 8.27 24.57
N PHE A 318 5.44 7.61 23.51
CA PHE A 318 5.72 7.96 22.13
C PHE A 318 4.44 8.34 21.40
N LEU A 319 4.52 9.39 20.57
CA LEU A 319 3.58 9.63 19.49
C LEU A 319 4.08 8.94 18.22
N TYR A 320 3.31 7.98 17.73
CA TYR A 320 3.52 7.37 16.43
C TYR A 320 2.65 8.12 15.44
N VAL A 321 3.24 8.66 14.39
CA VAL A 321 2.53 9.25 13.25
C VAL A 321 2.77 8.36 12.06
N HIS A 322 1.72 7.70 11.61
CA HIS A 322 1.78 6.84 10.45
C HIS A 322 1.10 7.48 9.26
N ARG A 323 1.89 7.81 8.25
CA ARG A 323 1.42 8.31 6.97
C ARG A 323 1.38 7.15 5.99
N ALA A 324 0.19 6.58 5.79
CA ALA A 324 0.02 5.59 4.73
C ALA A 324 -0.11 6.33 3.41
N PHE A 325 0.79 6.05 2.48
CA PHE A 325 0.70 6.47 1.09
C PHE A 325 -0.07 5.43 0.28
N SER A 326 -1.32 5.25 0.73
CA SER A 326 -2.38 4.42 0.16
C SER A 326 -2.01 2.99 -0.27
N ILE A 327 -3.03 2.30 -0.78
CA ILE A 327 -2.89 1.07 -1.54
C ILE A 327 -2.17 1.48 -2.84
N SER A 328 -0.92 1.03 -3.01
CA SER A 328 0.03 1.15 -4.15
C SER A 328 -0.54 0.90 -5.55
N GLU A 329 -1.69 1.47 -5.90
CA GLU A 329 -2.21 1.45 -7.24
C GLU A 329 -1.36 2.34 -8.16
N GLY A 330 -0.53 3.23 -7.60
CA GLY A 330 0.50 3.99 -8.32
C GLY A 330 0.95 5.23 -7.54
N ALA A 331 2.07 5.84 -7.95
CA ALA A 331 2.58 7.05 -7.32
C ALA A 331 1.68 8.29 -7.53
N ASN A 332 0.64 8.20 -8.34
CA ASN A 332 -0.34 9.28 -8.52
C ASN A 332 -1.50 9.22 -7.54
N ASP A 333 -1.41 8.37 -6.53
CA ASP A 333 -2.38 8.41 -5.45
C ASP A 333 -2.41 9.84 -4.86
N PRO A 334 -3.61 10.46 -4.73
CA PRO A 334 -3.72 11.79 -4.12
C PRO A 334 -3.02 11.86 -2.76
N THR A 335 -3.08 10.80 -1.95
CA THR A 335 -2.39 10.73 -0.67
C THR A 335 -0.86 10.71 -0.82
N TRP A 336 -0.32 10.09 -1.88
CA TRP A 336 1.11 10.20 -2.18
C TRP A 336 1.50 11.63 -2.60
N LEU A 337 0.70 12.25 -3.46
CA LEU A 337 0.96 13.59 -3.97
C LEU A 337 0.84 14.66 -2.89
N GLU A 338 -0.15 14.56 -2.00
CA GLU A 338 -0.34 15.47 -0.86
C GLU A 338 0.84 15.45 0.10
N GLN A 339 1.43 14.27 0.32
CA GLN A 339 2.52 14.12 1.29
C GLN A 339 3.90 14.47 0.72
N THR A 340 4.03 14.53 -0.60
CA THR A 340 5.26 14.96 -1.29
C THR A 340 5.32 16.47 -1.52
N LEU A 341 4.25 17.21 -1.22
CA LEU A 341 4.15 18.66 -1.34
C LEU A 341 4.58 19.43 -0.08
N LEU A 342 4.96 18.74 1.00
CA LEU A 342 5.48 19.36 2.22
C LEU A 342 6.93 19.83 1.99
N GLN A 343 7.09 21.01 1.37
CA GLN A 343 8.31 21.81 1.41
C GLN A 343 8.11 23.04 2.27
#